data_AF-A0A0R5RNF2-F1
#
_entry.id   AF-A0A0R5RNF2-F1
#
_cell.length_a   1.000
_cell.length_b   1.000
_cell.length_c   1.000
_cell.angle_alpha   90.00
_cell.angle_beta   90.00
_cell.angle_gamma   90.00
#
_symmetry.space_group_name_H-M   'P 1'
#
loop_
_entity.id
_entity.type
_entity.pdbx_description
1 polymer ?
#
loop_
_entity_poly.entity_id
_entity_poly.type
_entity_poly.pdbx_seq_one_letter_code
_entity_poly.pdbx_strand_id
1 'polypeptide(L)'
;GWYMGTEIGARDFCDPQRYNILEKVGRCMGLDTHKLSSLWKDEALVAVNVAVIHSFQKNKVTITDHHTATESFMKYMETELRLRGGCPADWVWLVPPMSGSLTPVFHQEM
;
A
#
# COMPACT_ATOMS: atom_id res chain seq x y z
N GLY A 1 -3.99 -15.77 -5.92
CA GLY A 1 -2.87 -15.06 -5.27
C GLY A 1 -3.19 -14.88 -3.80
N TRP A 2 -2.56 -13.89 -3.17
CA TRP A 2 -2.84 -13.41 -1.82
C TRP A 2 -2.83 -11.88 -1.87
N TYR A 3 -3.39 -11.23 -0.85
CA TYR A 3 -3.47 -9.77 -0.79
C TYR A 3 -2.10 -9.11 -0.58
N MET A 4 -1.92 -7.95 -1.20
CA MET A 4 -1.01 -6.90 -0.74
C MET A 4 -1.75 -6.01 0.27
N GLY A 5 -1.15 -5.71 1.43
CA GLY A 5 -1.83 -5.07 2.55
C GLY A 5 -2.54 -3.76 2.24
N THR A 6 -2.01 -2.98 1.29
CA THR A 6 -2.57 -1.68 0.87
C THR A 6 -3.87 -1.80 0.06
N GLU A 7 -4.15 -2.96 -0.54
CA GLU A 7 -5.45 -3.22 -1.17
C GLU A 7 -6.58 -3.13 -0.14
N ILE A 8 -6.35 -3.67 1.07
CA ILE A 8 -7.34 -3.65 2.15
C ILE A 8 -7.22 -2.36 2.95
N GLY A 9 -6.02 -2.06 3.45
CA GLY A 9 -5.79 -0.97 4.40
C GLY A 9 -6.01 0.41 3.78
N ALA A 10 -5.55 0.62 2.55
CA ALA A 10 -5.72 1.90 1.87
C ALA A 10 -7.01 1.92 1.03
N ARG A 11 -7.23 0.94 0.15
CA ARG A 11 -8.34 1.02 -0.82
C ARG A 11 -9.67 0.59 -0.24
N ASP A 12 -9.77 -0.61 0.35
CA ASP A 12 -11.06 -1.06 0.89
C ASP A 12 -11.52 -0.22 2.08
N PHE A 13 -10.63 0.04 3.04
CA PHE A 13 -10.99 0.74 4.27
C PHE A 13 -10.99 2.27 4.14
N CYS A 14 -10.06 2.87 3.40
CA CYS A 14 -9.84 4.31 3.44
C CYS A 14 -10.29 5.08 2.19
N ASP A 15 -10.65 4.42 1.07
CA ASP A 15 -11.25 5.13 -0.06
C ASP A 15 -12.61 5.75 0.34
N PRO A 16 -12.88 7.03 -0.01
CA PRO A 16 -14.13 7.72 0.35
C PRO A 16 -15.40 7.05 -0.16
N GLN A 17 -15.32 6.37 -1.31
CA GLN A 17 -16.41 5.65 -1.95
C GLN A 17 -16.53 4.18 -1.49
N ARG A 18 -15.74 3.77 -0.48
CA ARG A 18 -15.73 2.42 0.09
C ARG A 18 -16.17 2.48 1.56
N TYR A 19 -15.48 1.78 2.46
CA TYR A 19 -15.84 1.79 3.88
C TYR A 19 -15.58 3.13 4.57
N ASN A 20 -14.67 3.96 4.02
CA ASN A 20 -14.39 5.33 4.44
C ASN A 20 -14.20 5.49 5.97
N ILE A 21 -13.38 4.64 6.59
CA ILE A 21 -13.20 4.63 8.05
C ILE A 21 -12.12 5.60 8.55
N LEU A 22 -11.40 6.26 7.65
CA LEU A 22 -10.16 6.99 7.97
C LEU A 22 -10.37 8.07 9.05
N GLU A 23 -11.43 8.88 8.93
CA GLU A 23 -11.75 9.91 9.93
C GLU A 23 -12.12 9.32 11.28
N LYS A 24 -12.87 8.21 11.29
CA LYS A 24 -13.21 7.51 12.54
C LYS A 24 -11.96 7.03 13.26
N VAL A 25 -11.00 6.47 12.53
CA VAL A 25 -9.71 6.03 13.09
C VAL A 25 -8.91 7.23 13.60
N GLY A 26 -8.80 8.31 12.81
CA GLY A 26 -8.10 9.53 13.23
C GLY A 26 -8.66 10.13 14.53
N ARG A 27 -9.98 10.15 14.69
CA ARG A 27 -10.64 10.58 15.94
C ARG A 27 -10.35 9.63 17.11
N CYS A 28 -10.36 8.31 16.89
CA CYS A 28 -10.00 7.32 17.91
C CYS A 28 -8.53 7.42 18.35
N MET A 29 -7.65 7.89 17.47
CA MET A 29 -6.23 8.17 17.77
C MET A 29 -6.02 9.52 18.46
N GLY A 30 -7.04 10.36 18.58
CA GLY A 30 -6.93 11.70 19.17
C GLY A 30 -6.25 12.73 18.27
N LEU A 31 -6.25 12.52 16.95
CA LEU A 31 -5.64 13.43 15.97
C LEU A 31 -6.56 14.63 15.66
N ASP A 32 -5.96 15.76 15.26
CA ASP A 32 -6.71 16.94 14.78
C ASP A 32 -7.27 16.71 13.38
N THR A 33 -8.43 16.06 13.30
CA THR A 33 -9.10 15.72 12.04
C THR A 33 -9.65 16.93 11.27
N HIS A 34 -9.63 18.13 11.86
CA HIS A 34 -10.11 19.35 11.22
C HIS A 34 -9.01 20.10 10.46
N LYS A 35 -7.74 19.86 10.81
CA LYS A 35 -6.59 20.54 10.20
C LYS A 35 -5.82 19.60 9.28
N LEU A 36 -5.94 19.75 7.97
CA LEU A 36 -5.23 18.88 7.01
C LEU A 36 -3.70 18.94 7.13
N SER A 37 -3.13 20.10 7.49
CA SER A 37 -1.68 20.25 7.70
C SER A 37 -1.15 19.54 8.95
N SER A 38 -2.01 18.95 9.79
CA SER A 38 -1.58 18.03 10.85
C SER A 38 -1.15 16.67 10.31
N LEU A 39 -1.43 16.37 9.03
CA LEU A 39 -1.18 15.07 8.40
C LEU A 39 -1.92 13.91 9.07
N TRP A 40 -3.06 14.19 9.72
CA TRP A 40 -3.84 13.17 10.43
C TRP A 40 -4.28 12.01 9.53
N LYS A 41 -4.50 12.28 8.23
CA LYS A 41 -4.88 11.25 7.25
C LYS A 41 -3.75 10.27 7.02
N ASP A 42 -2.53 10.79 6.85
CA ASP A 42 -1.32 10.00 6.63
C ASP A 42 -1.04 9.10 7.84
N GLU A 43 -1.11 9.67 9.05
CA GLU A 43 -0.88 8.92 10.29
C GLU A 43 -1.94 7.83 10.52
N ALA A 44 -3.23 8.16 10.34
CA ALA A 44 -4.31 7.19 10.46
C ALA A 44 -4.21 6.09 9.38
N LEU A 45 -3.85 6.43 8.14
CA LEU A 45 -3.71 5.48 7.04
C LEU A 45 -2.59 4.46 7.33
N VAL A 46 -1.45 4.93 7.86
CA VAL A 46 -0.35 4.05 8.30
C VAL A 46 -0.84 3.11 9.41
N ALA A 47 -1.53 3.63 10.42
CA ALA A 47 -2.04 2.81 11.53
C ALA A 47 -3.02 1.72 11.05
N VAL A 48 -3.91 2.04 10.10
CA VAL A 48 -4.83 1.05 9.49
C VAL A 48 -4.04 -0.03 8.75
N ASN A 49 -3.04 0.32 7.95
CA ASN A 49 -2.24 -0.65 7.20
C ASN A 49 -1.42 -1.56 8.14
N VAL A 50 -0.84 -1.00 9.21
CA VAL A 50 -0.17 -1.79 10.25
C VAL A 50 -1.14 -2.78 10.90
N ALA A 51 -2.36 -2.34 11.22
CA ALA A 51 -3.38 -3.21 11.81
C ALA A 51 -3.79 -4.37 10.88
N VAL A 52 -3.89 -4.13 9.57
CA VAL A 52 -4.17 -5.16 8.55
C VAL A 52 -3.05 -6.20 8.54
N ILE A 53 -1.79 -5.79 8.36
CA ILE A 53 -0.64 -6.70 8.31
C ILE A 53 -0.55 -7.51 9.61
N HIS A 54 -0.61 -6.84 10.76
CA HIS A 54 -0.58 -7.50 12.06
C HIS A 54 -1.70 -8.54 12.22
N SER A 55 -2.92 -8.21 11.81
CA SER A 55 -4.07 -9.10 11.96
C SER A 55 -3.95 -10.36 11.11
N PHE A 56 -3.50 -10.23 9.85
CA PHE A 56 -3.26 -11.37 8.98
C PHE A 56 -2.14 -12.26 9.53
N GLN A 57 -1.01 -11.66 9.93
CA GLN A 57 0.13 -12.38 10.52
C GLN A 57 -0.26 -13.11 11.81
N LYS A 58 -0.96 -12.43 12.72
CA LYS A 58 -1.44 -13.01 13.99
C LYS A 58 -2.35 -14.23 13.76
N ASN A 59 -3.18 -14.20 12.72
CA ASN A 59 -4.07 -15.30 12.36
C ASN A 59 -3.46 -16.30 11.37
N LYS A 60 -2.16 -16.18 11.07
CA LYS A 60 -1.43 -17.07 10.14
C LYS A 60 -2.06 -17.13 8.75
N VAL A 61 -2.63 -16.02 8.29
CA VAL A 61 -3.17 -15.87 6.93
C VAL A 61 -2.12 -15.17 6.07
N THR A 62 -1.84 -15.70 4.88
CA THR A 62 -0.84 -15.16 3.96
C THR A 62 -1.22 -13.75 3.50
N ILE A 63 -0.27 -12.82 3.61
CA ILE A 63 -0.35 -11.45 3.13
C ILE A 63 1.07 -10.96 2.79
N THR A 64 1.20 -9.95 1.93
CA THR A 64 2.47 -9.25 1.69
C THR A 64 2.31 -7.75 1.91
N ASP A 65 3.34 -7.08 2.40
CA ASP A 65 3.38 -5.62 2.42
C ASP A 65 3.85 -5.06 1.06
N HIS A 66 3.60 -3.78 0.85
CA HIS A 66 3.86 -3.13 -0.43
C HIS A 66 5.35 -2.86 -0.70
N HIS A 67 6.21 -2.79 0.32
CA HIS A 67 7.65 -2.67 0.12
C HIS A 67 8.23 -4.00 -0.37
N THR A 68 7.91 -5.10 0.31
CA THR A 68 8.32 -6.46 -0.12
C THR A 68 7.78 -6.82 -1.50
N ALA A 69 6.52 -6.47 -1.79
CA ALA A 69 5.90 -6.75 -3.08
C ALA A 69 6.60 -6.02 -4.23
N THR A 70 6.91 -4.72 -4.04
CA THR A 70 7.56 -3.92 -5.07
C THR A 70 9.03 -4.30 -5.29
N GLU A 71 9.78 -4.66 -4.24
CA GLU A 71 11.11 -5.26 -4.41
C GLU A 71 11.07 -6.59 -5.19
N SER A 72 10.07 -7.42 -4.92
CA SER A 72 9.87 -8.68 -5.64
C SER A 72 9.54 -8.45 -7.11
N PHE A 73 8.73 -7.43 -7.42
CA PHE A 73 8.41 -7.05 -8.79
C PHE A 73 9.65 -6.59 -9.57
N MET A 74 10.56 -5.82 -8.97
CA MET A 74 11.78 -5.39 -9.65
C MET A 74 12.67 -6.56 -10.07
N LYS A 75 12.81 -7.59 -9.21
CA LYS A 75 13.54 -8.83 -9.53
C LYS A 75 12.89 -9.61 -10.67
N TYR A 76 11.55 -9.62 -10.70
CA TYR A 76 10.78 -10.20 -11.79
C TYR A 76 11.03 -9.44 -13.10
N MET A 77 10.93 -8.11 -13.08
CA MET A 77 11.16 -7.26 -14.26
C MET A 77 12.56 -7.46 -14.86
N GLU A 78 13.61 -7.51 -14.02
CA GLU A 78 14.98 -7.81 -14.46
C GLU A 78 15.07 -9.18 -15.15
N THR A 79 14.39 -10.18 -14.60
CA THR A 79 14.35 -11.53 -15.17
C THR A 79 13.65 -11.55 -16.52
N GLU A 80 12.51 -10.86 -16.67
CA GLU A 80 11.78 -10.80 -17.93
C GLU A 80 12.53 -10.03 -19.01
N LEU A 81 13.21 -8.94 -18.65
CA LEU A 81 14.10 -8.22 -19.56
C LEU A 81 15.22 -9.14 -20.09
N ARG A 82 15.84 -9.93 -19.21
CA ARG A 82 16.88 -10.89 -19.62
C ARG A 82 16.34 -12.04 -20.48
N LEU A 83 15.17 -12.59 -20.15
CA LEU A 83 14.64 -13.78 -20.83
C LEU A 83 14.02 -13.45 -22.19
N ARG A 84 13.35 -12.30 -22.30
CA ARG A 84 12.53 -11.98 -23.47
C ARG A 84 12.59 -10.52 -23.93
N GLY A 85 13.46 -9.70 -23.36
CA GLY A 85 13.70 -8.32 -23.80
C GLY A 85 12.61 -7.31 -23.44
N GLY A 86 11.69 -7.65 -22.54
CA GLY A 86 10.61 -6.74 -22.15
C GLY A 86 9.72 -7.25 -21.01
N CYS A 87 9.12 -6.31 -20.28
CA CYS A 87 8.18 -6.56 -19.21
C CYS A 87 7.01 -5.56 -19.31
N PRO A 88 5.89 -5.91 -19.98
CA PRO A 88 4.71 -5.05 -20.01
C PRO A 88 4.25 -4.74 -18.59
N ALA A 89 4.17 -3.46 -18.26
CA ALA A 89 3.94 -2.99 -16.91
C ALA A 89 3.12 -1.70 -16.94
N ASP A 90 2.08 -1.62 -16.12
CA ASP A 90 1.28 -0.41 -15.97
C ASP A 90 1.68 0.29 -14.67
N TRP A 91 2.47 1.36 -14.81
CA TRP A 91 3.04 2.10 -13.69
C TRP A 91 1.98 2.62 -12.71
N VAL A 92 0.82 3.04 -13.23
CA VAL A 92 -0.28 3.61 -12.41
C VAL A 92 -0.86 2.58 -11.44
N TRP A 93 -0.78 1.29 -11.78
CA TRP A 93 -1.26 0.19 -10.95
C TRP A 93 -0.16 -0.47 -10.12
N LEU A 94 1.09 -0.40 -10.56
CA LEU A 94 2.22 -1.02 -9.87
C LEU A 94 2.74 -0.18 -8.71
N VAL A 95 2.68 1.15 -8.81
CA VAL A 95 3.00 2.02 -7.68
C VAL A 95 1.92 1.88 -6.60
N PRO A 96 2.28 1.51 -5.35
CA PRO A 96 1.29 1.33 -4.30
C PRO A 96 0.54 2.64 -3.97
N PRO A 97 -0.73 2.55 -3.51
CA PRO A 97 -1.57 3.73 -3.25
C PRO A 97 -1.15 4.53 -2.00
N MET A 98 -0.09 4.11 -1.31
CA MET A 98 0.58 4.87 -0.26
C MET A 98 2.09 4.65 -0.38
N SER A 99 2.88 5.59 0.13
CA SER A 99 4.34 5.47 0.16
C SER A 99 5.00 5.33 -1.23
N GLY A 100 4.39 5.87 -2.30
CA GLY A 100 4.80 5.63 -3.68
C GLY A 100 6.30 5.77 -3.93
N SER A 101 6.88 6.95 -3.72
CA SER A 101 8.31 7.20 -3.93
C SER A 101 9.25 6.50 -2.93
N LEU A 102 8.71 5.87 -1.89
CA LEU A 102 9.46 5.01 -0.96
C LEU A 102 9.55 3.56 -1.46
N THR A 103 9.05 3.29 -2.67
CA THR A 103 9.12 1.98 -3.33
C THR A 103 9.95 2.08 -4.59
N PRO A 104 10.71 1.03 -4.97
CA PRO A 104 11.62 1.10 -6.10
C PRO A 104 10.89 1.27 -7.45
N VAL A 105 9.66 0.74 -7.56
CA VAL A 105 8.85 0.83 -8.78
C VAL A 105 8.48 2.26 -9.18
N PHE A 106 8.43 3.20 -8.23
CA PHE A 106 8.15 4.60 -8.55
C PHE A 106 9.23 5.23 -9.44
N HIS A 107 10.49 4.82 -9.26
CA HIS A 107 11.65 5.38 -9.97
C HIS A 107 12.01 4.60 -11.23
N GLN A 108 11.19 3.60 -11.61
CA GLN A 108 11.41 2.75 -12.78
C GLN A 108 10.49 3.18 -13.92
N GLU A 109 11.08 3.57 -15.05
CA GLU A 109 10.34 3.73 -16.31
C GLU A 109 9.88 2.36 -16.82
N MET A 110 8.65 2.28 -17.32
CA MET A 110 7.97 1.02 -17.67
C MET A 110 7.35 1.08 -19.06
#